data_AF-A0A6I5NPP3-F1
#
_entry.id   AF-A0A6I5NPP3-F1
#
_cell.length_a   1.000
_cell.length_b   1.000
_cell.length_c   1.000
_cell.angle_alpha   90.00
_cell.angle_beta   90.00
_cell.angle_gamma   90.00
#
_symmetry.space_group_name_H-M   'P 1'
#
loop_
_entity.id
_entity.type
_entity.pdbx_description
1 polymer ?
#
loop_
_entity_poly.entity_id
_entity_poly.type
_entity_poly.pdbx_seq_one_letter_code
_entity_poly.pdbx_strand_id
1 'polypeptide(L)'
;MTTLLQTLLIRTLPPDTDLILKEFIDTVLPAMETQFGHMTALGGSQAVHEHRLRKMNDAYATEKAQRWASSPDQSLLVHVTNALLLAWTLTPFLSEPLSDNEKRLICLGLTLHDYNKYCQGEEEDVPKAHEVNEILTLCEEMGERLNFSAFWSDWRQYLSEIGFLAQNTQGKIGTNLIGTNWPKFQLRERRLKNPLRPLLRFGDVAVHMANPAELAMPATGRTRPRGKALKDCLEDLGIKGELTYHRLRQPTGILSNRVHNAVLHFTAALDWQPILYFAQGVVYLSPLSPTAPKRETLKKALWQSISQFLESQMMNGEIGFKRDGKGVKVAPQTRELFESTQIIRELPGVIAANVRNEKDPATPKRLASIGMDATERKALMAVADLRCDLIAER
;
A
#
# COMPACT_ATOMS: atom_id res chain seq x y z
N MET A 1 12.88 -3.05 19.40
CA MET A 1 11.73 -3.87 18.95
C MET A 1 11.30 -3.32 17.60
N THR A 2 11.07 -4.17 16.60
CA THR A 2 10.56 -3.73 15.30
C THR A 2 9.08 -3.39 15.41
N THR A 3 8.62 -2.31 14.77
CA THR A 3 7.21 -1.92 14.81
C THR A 3 6.35 -2.83 13.92
N LEU A 4 5.03 -2.78 14.08
CA LEU A 4 4.12 -3.59 13.26
C LEU A 4 4.17 -3.16 11.78
N LEU A 5 4.18 -1.85 11.51
CA LEU A 5 4.25 -1.32 10.15
C LEU A 5 5.59 -1.65 9.49
N GLN A 6 6.70 -1.48 10.21
CA GLN A 6 8.02 -1.91 9.75
C GLN A 6 8.04 -3.41 9.42
N THR A 7 7.48 -4.26 10.29
CA THR A 7 7.39 -5.71 10.06
C THR A 7 6.55 -6.03 8.82
N LEU A 8 5.43 -5.33 8.62
CA LEU A 8 4.57 -5.50 7.45
C LEU A 8 5.30 -5.12 6.16
N LEU A 9 5.96 -3.96 6.13
CA LEU A 9 6.72 -3.52 4.95
C LEU A 9 7.85 -4.50 4.64
N ILE A 10 8.71 -4.83 5.60
CA ILE A 10 9.84 -5.75 5.37
C ILE A 10 9.38 -7.11 4.84
N ARG A 11 8.26 -7.65 5.34
CA ARG A 11 7.73 -8.95 4.88
C ARG A 11 7.06 -8.92 3.52
N THR A 12 6.61 -7.75 3.06
CA THR A 12 5.88 -7.59 1.80
C THR A 12 6.76 -7.05 0.67
N LEU A 13 7.93 -6.52 1.00
CA LEU A 13 8.90 -6.03 0.03
C LEU A 13 9.48 -7.18 -0.83
N PRO A 14 9.60 -6.97 -2.14
CA PRO A 14 10.33 -7.89 -3.02
C PRO A 14 11.78 -8.14 -2.55
N PRO A 15 12.34 -9.34 -2.74
CA PRO A 15 13.71 -9.65 -2.32
C PRO A 15 14.76 -8.69 -2.91
N ASP A 16 14.55 -8.27 -4.15
CA ASP A 16 15.36 -7.36 -4.95
C ASP A 16 15.14 -5.87 -4.63
N THR A 17 14.34 -5.55 -3.60
CA THR A 17 14.15 -4.17 -3.14
C THR A 17 15.50 -3.53 -2.79
N ASP A 18 15.69 -2.32 -3.27
CA ASP A 18 16.87 -1.48 -3.09
C ASP A 18 17.27 -1.37 -1.60
N LEU A 19 18.58 -1.52 -1.33
CA LEU A 19 19.12 -1.53 0.02
C LEU A 19 18.91 -0.20 0.75
N ILE A 20 18.93 0.94 0.06
CA ILE A 20 18.74 2.25 0.67
C ILE A 20 17.29 2.40 1.16
N LEU A 21 16.32 1.89 0.40
CA LEU A 21 14.93 1.90 0.86
C LEU A 21 14.74 0.98 2.07
N LYS A 22 15.41 -0.18 2.11
CA LYS A 22 15.41 -1.07 3.28
C LYS A 22 16.04 -0.39 4.50
N GLU A 23 17.22 0.21 4.34
CA GLU A 23 17.90 0.97 5.38
C GLU A 23 17.01 2.09 5.94
N PHE A 24 16.29 2.81 5.08
CA PHE A 24 15.35 3.85 5.50
C PHE A 24 14.21 3.29 6.36
N ILE A 25 13.62 2.17 5.95
CA ILE A 25 12.57 1.48 6.70
C ILE A 25 13.09 0.93 8.02
N ASP A 26 14.35 0.51 8.09
CA ASP A 26 14.96 -0.01 9.30
C ASP A 26 15.30 1.09 10.33
N THR A 27 15.65 2.29 9.85
CA THR A 27 16.26 3.34 10.70
C THR A 27 15.36 4.56 10.94
N VAL A 28 14.75 5.11 9.89
CA VAL A 28 13.97 6.37 9.95
C VAL A 28 12.50 6.10 10.23
N LEU A 29 11.91 5.09 9.61
CA LEU A 29 10.48 4.79 9.75
C LEU A 29 10.03 4.60 11.22
N PRO A 30 10.77 3.90 12.10
CA PRO A 30 10.36 3.78 13.52
C PRO A 30 10.32 5.13 14.25
N ALA A 31 11.24 6.04 13.92
CA ALA A 31 11.24 7.38 14.48
C ALA A 31 10.07 8.20 13.92
N MET A 32 9.77 8.08 12.62
CA MET A 32 8.57 8.68 12.02
C MET A 32 7.28 8.17 12.66
N GLU A 33 7.18 6.88 12.99
CA GLU A 33 5.99 6.35 13.67
C GLU A 33 5.74 7.04 15.01
N THR A 34 6.81 7.28 15.76
CA THR A 34 6.77 7.96 17.06
C THR A 34 6.40 9.44 16.91
N GLN A 35 7.00 10.13 15.95
CA GLN A 35 6.84 11.58 15.80
C GLN A 35 5.56 11.94 15.00
N PHE A 36 5.28 11.25 13.90
CA PHE A 36 4.23 11.62 12.94
C PHE A 36 2.94 10.81 13.09
N GLY A 37 2.93 9.75 13.91
CA GLY A 37 1.77 8.86 14.05
C GLY A 37 0.49 9.56 14.54
N HIS A 38 0.64 10.57 15.41
CA HIS A 38 -0.47 11.32 15.99
C HIS A 38 -0.77 12.66 15.29
N MET A 39 0.07 13.05 14.32
CA MET A 39 -0.10 14.30 13.59
C MET A 39 -1.03 14.08 12.40
N THR A 40 -1.99 14.97 12.21
CA THR A 40 -2.92 14.90 11.07
C THR A 40 -2.34 15.62 9.85
N ALA A 41 -2.21 14.89 8.73
CA ALA A 41 -1.88 15.48 7.44
C ALA A 41 -3.13 15.88 6.64
N LEU A 42 -4.22 15.13 6.79
CA LEU A 42 -5.54 15.42 6.24
C LEU A 42 -6.62 14.96 7.24
N GLY A 43 -7.77 15.63 7.22
CA GLY A 43 -8.88 15.25 8.08
C GLY A 43 -8.62 15.48 9.58
N GLY A 44 -9.61 15.15 10.40
CA GLY A 44 -9.59 15.31 11.85
C GLY A 44 -10.62 16.30 12.38
N SER A 45 -10.53 16.59 13.67
CA SER A 45 -11.55 17.38 14.38
C SER A 45 -11.68 18.81 13.84
N GLN A 46 -12.88 19.13 13.36
CA GLN A 46 -13.24 20.49 12.92
C GLN A 46 -12.97 21.51 14.03
N ALA A 47 -13.39 21.21 15.27
CA ALA A 47 -13.27 22.14 16.39
C ALA A 47 -11.81 22.47 16.71
N VAL A 48 -10.93 21.46 16.68
CA VAL A 48 -9.48 21.64 16.92
C VAL A 48 -8.87 22.47 15.79
N HIS A 49 -9.19 22.15 14.53
CA HIS A 49 -8.66 22.87 13.38
C HIS A 49 -9.16 24.33 13.32
N GLU A 50 -10.43 24.56 13.62
CA GLU A 50 -11.02 25.90 13.67
C GLU A 50 -10.40 26.75 14.78
N HIS A 51 -10.23 26.18 15.98
CA HIS A 51 -9.55 26.87 17.08
C HIS A 51 -8.13 27.28 16.69
N ARG A 52 -7.38 26.39 16.03
CA ARG A 52 -6.03 26.67 15.52
C ARG A 52 -6.02 27.79 14.48
N LEU A 53 -6.89 27.72 13.47
CA LEU A 53 -6.98 28.74 12.42
C LEU A 53 -7.37 30.11 12.98
N ARG A 54 -8.22 30.15 14.03
CA ARG A 54 -8.56 31.39 14.74
C ARG A 54 -7.39 31.97 15.51
N LYS A 55 -6.55 31.15 16.17
CA LYS A 55 -5.29 31.61 16.79
C LYS A 55 -4.38 32.30 15.75
N MET A 56 -4.37 31.81 14.51
CA MET A 56 -3.60 32.38 13.39
C MET A 56 -4.30 33.56 12.69
N ASN A 57 -5.40 34.08 13.24
CA ASN A 57 -6.20 35.17 12.66
C ASN A 57 -6.69 34.89 11.22
N ASP A 58 -6.99 33.63 10.87
CA ASP A 58 -7.51 33.28 9.56
C ASP A 58 -8.99 33.67 9.40
N ALA A 59 -9.27 34.61 8.49
CA ALA A 59 -10.61 35.12 8.23
C ALA A 59 -11.61 34.04 7.73
N TYR A 60 -11.11 32.91 7.23
CA TYR A 60 -11.92 31.80 6.72
C TYR A 60 -11.80 30.54 7.60
N ALA A 61 -11.44 30.70 8.88
CA ALA A 61 -11.19 29.61 9.81
C ALA A 61 -12.29 28.53 9.83
N THR A 62 -13.56 28.95 9.94
CA THR A 62 -14.70 28.02 10.03
C THR A 62 -14.91 27.23 8.75
N GLU A 63 -14.86 27.90 7.58
CA GLU A 63 -15.03 27.24 6.29
C GLU A 63 -13.88 26.28 5.98
N LYS A 64 -12.63 26.71 6.23
CA LYS A 64 -11.44 25.86 6.07
C LYS A 64 -11.49 24.65 7.01
N ALA A 65 -11.89 24.82 8.26
CA ALA A 65 -12.03 23.73 9.21
C ALA A 65 -13.12 22.73 8.81
N GLN A 66 -14.25 23.21 8.28
CA GLN A 66 -15.31 22.33 7.77
C GLN A 66 -14.84 21.52 6.56
N ARG A 67 -14.14 22.14 5.61
CA ARG A 67 -13.54 21.44 4.45
C ARG A 67 -12.44 20.47 4.87
N TRP A 68 -11.68 20.81 5.90
CA TRP A 68 -10.64 19.95 6.45
C TRP A 68 -11.27 18.69 7.06
N ALA A 69 -12.26 18.85 7.93
CA ALA A 69 -12.95 17.75 8.61
C ALA A 69 -13.83 16.89 7.69
N SER A 70 -14.19 17.38 6.50
CA SER A 70 -14.90 16.56 5.49
C SER A 70 -13.98 15.65 4.67
N SER A 71 -12.66 15.82 4.80
CA SER A 71 -11.67 14.94 4.18
C SER A 71 -11.45 13.70 5.07
N PRO A 72 -11.24 12.50 4.49
CA PRO A 72 -10.86 11.34 5.27
C PRO A 72 -9.60 11.58 6.09
N ASP A 73 -9.58 11.06 7.32
CA ASP A 73 -8.45 11.20 8.23
C ASP A 73 -7.22 10.45 7.69
N GLN A 74 -6.09 11.15 7.66
CA GLN A 74 -4.79 10.60 7.30
C GLN A 74 -3.71 11.20 8.20
N SER A 75 -2.92 10.35 8.86
CA SER A 75 -1.78 10.81 9.64
C SER A 75 -0.62 11.24 8.75
N LEU A 76 0.25 12.11 9.27
CA LEU A 76 1.45 12.56 8.57
C LEU A 76 2.39 11.40 8.26
N LEU A 77 2.48 10.40 9.15
CA LEU A 77 3.20 9.15 8.91
C LEU A 77 2.76 8.48 7.60
N VAL A 78 1.45 8.24 7.45
CA VAL A 78 0.89 7.52 6.29
C VAL A 78 1.02 8.38 5.02
N HIS A 79 0.79 9.69 5.13
CA HIS A 79 0.98 10.63 4.02
C HIS A 79 2.40 10.57 3.46
N VAL A 80 3.40 10.78 4.31
CA VAL A 80 4.82 10.78 3.91
C VAL A 80 5.26 9.41 3.39
N THR A 81 4.90 8.33 4.09
CA THR A 81 5.31 6.97 3.70
C THR A 81 4.73 6.60 2.34
N ASN A 82 3.44 6.86 2.11
CA ASN A 82 2.82 6.60 0.81
C ASN A 82 3.44 7.47 -0.29
N ALA A 83 3.62 8.77 -0.04
CA ALA A 83 4.27 9.65 -1.01
C ALA A 83 5.66 9.12 -1.41
N LEU A 84 6.45 8.64 -0.44
CA LEU A 84 7.81 8.12 -0.67
C LEU A 84 7.78 6.88 -1.55
N LEU A 85 6.97 5.89 -1.17
CA LEU A 85 6.89 4.65 -1.91
C LEU A 85 6.39 4.91 -3.34
N LEU A 86 5.43 5.82 -3.52
CA LEU A 86 4.93 6.20 -4.84
C LEU A 86 6.00 6.90 -5.69
N ALA A 87 6.74 7.86 -5.12
CA ALA A 87 7.88 8.46 -5.81
C ALA A 87 8.94 7.40 -6.17
N TRP A 88 9.19 6.46 -5.27
CA TRP A 88 10.16 5.38 -5.46
C TRP A 88 9.80 4.44 -6.61
N THR A 89 8.50 4.13 -6.80
CA THR A 89 8.05 3.26 -7.91
C THR A 89 8.42 3.81 -9.29
N LEU A 90 8.65 5.12 -9.42
CA LEU A 90 9.03 5.73 -10.70
C LEU A 90 10.53 5.68 -10.99
N THR A 91 11.36 5.39 -10.00
CA THR A 91 12.84 5.41 -10.14
C THR A 91 13.38 4.48 -11.24
N PRO A 92 12.81 3.28 -11.50
CA PRO A 92 13.29 2.40 -12.59
C PRO A 92 12.99 2.94 -13.99
N PHE A 93 12.08 3.90 -14.13
CA PHE A 93 11.67 4.46 -15.43
C PHE A 93 12.46 5.71 -15.84
N LEU A 94 13.38 6.17 -14.99
CA LEU A 94 14.22 7.31 -15.28
C LEU A 94 15.24 6.97 -16.37
N SER A 95 15.49 7.94 -17.25
CA SER A 95 16.49 7.79 -18.32
C SER A 95 17.93 7.70 -17.78
N GLU A 96 18.21 8.37 -16.66
CA GLU A 96 19.48 8.30 -15.96
C GLU A 96 19.22 7.77 -14.54
N PRO A 97 19.91 6.69 -14.11
CA PRO A 97 19.70 6.14 -12.79
C PRO A 97 20.11 7.14 -11.70
N LEU A 98 19.49 7.01 -10.53
CA LEU A 98 19.84 7.79 -9.35
C LEU A 98 21.07 7.19 -8.68
N SER A 99 22.00 8.06 -8.29
CA SER A 99 23.07 7.71 -7.36
C SER A 99 22.53 7.44 -5.96
N ASP A 100 23.34 6.78 -5.14
CA ASP A 100 22.95 6.44 -3.76
C ASP A 100 22.64 7.69 -2.92
N ASN A 101 23.41 8.77 -3.09
CA ASN A 101 23.16 10.04 -2.39
C ASN A 101 21.83 10.67 -2.83
N GLU A 102 21.49 10.56 -4.11
CA GLU A 102 20.21 11.08 -4.62
C GLU A 102 19.02 10.26 -4.10
N LYS A 103 19.16 8.95 -4.00
CA LYS A 103 18.16 8.07 -3.38
C LYS A 103 17.93 8.43 -1.91
N ARG A 104 19.02 8.64 -1.15
CA ARG A 104 18.94 9.11 0.25
C ARG A 104 18.27 10.47 0.35
N LEU A 105 18.58 11.40 -0.56
CA LEU A 105 17.93 12.71 -0.61
C LEU A 105 16.43 12.64 -0.91
N ILE A 106 15.98 11.71 -1.74
CA ILE A 106 14.54 11.48 -1.96
C ILE A 106 13.87 11.05 -0.66
N CYS A 107 14.45 10.08 0.05
CA CYS A 107 13.96 9.63 1.34
C CYS A 107 13.85 10.79 2.34
N LEU A 108 14.93 11.55 2.55
CA LEU A 108 14.98 12.59 3.57
C LEU A 108 14.18 13.84 3.18
N GLY A 109 14.33 14.32 1.95
CA GLY A 109 13.64 15.50 1.45
C GLY A 109 12.12 15.30 1.43
N LEU A 110 11.64 14.12 1.02
CA LEU A 110 10.22 13.83 1.10
C LEU A 110 9.75 13.59 2.53
N THR A 111 10.60 13.05 3.41
CA THR A 111 10.22 12.91 4.83
C THR A 111 9.87 14.24 5.47
N LEU A 112 10.56 15.31 5.06
CA LEU A 112 10.41 16.66 5.61
C LEU A 112 9.53 17.59 4.76
N HIS A 113 8.96 17.14 3.63
CA HIS A 113 8.28 18.05 2.69
C HIS A 113 7.07 18.81 3.28
N ASP A 114 6.40 18.21 4.25
CA ASP A 114 5.27 18.79 4.98
C ASP A 114 5.67 19.15 6.42
N TYR A 115 6.89 19.66 6.64
CA TYR A 115 7.35 20.15 7.95
C TYR A 115 6.41 21.21 8.54
N ASN A 116 5.66 21.95 7.70
CA ASN A 116 4.64 22.89 8.15
C ASN A 116 3.53 22.21 8.96
N LYS A 117 3.18 20.95 8.64
CA LYS A 117 2.23 20.13 9.41
C LYS A 117 2.81 19.70 10.74
N TYR A 118 4.12 19.46 10.78
CA TYR A 118 4.84 19.18 12.02
C TYR A 118 4.78 20.37 12.97
N CYS A 119 5.19 21.57 12.53
CA CYS A 119 5.11 22.78 13.36
C CYS A 119 3.68 23.06 13.82
N GLN A 120 2.68 22.85 12.95
CA GLN A 120 1.26 22.96 13.34
C GLN A 120 0.83 21.95 14.42
N GLY A 121 1.42 20.75 14.43
CA GLY A 121 1.21 19.74 15.46
C GLY A 121 1.82 20.14 16.80
N GLU A 122 3.00 20.75 16.77
CA GLU A 122 3.76 21.21 17.94
C GLU A 122 3.36 22.63 18.42
N GLU A 123 2.40 23.29 17.75
CA GLU A 123 2.02 24.69 17.98
C GLU A 123 3.17 25.70 17.78
N GLU A 124 4.09 25.40 16.86
CA GLU A 124 5.22 26.26 16.49
C GLU A 124 4.94 27.10 15.23
N ASP A 125 5.66 28.22 15.11
CA ASP A 125 5.60 29.08 13.93
C ASP A 125 6.25 28.39 12.72
N VAL A 126 5.56 28.45 11.57
CA VAL A 126 6.05 27.88 10.32
C VAL A 126 6.96 28.90 9.62
N PRO A 127 8.21 28.58 9.29
CA PRO A 127 9.07 29.48 8.54
C PRO A 127 8.51 29.72 7.13
N LYS A 128 8.67 30.95 6.65
CA LYS A 128 8.25 31.36 5.30
C LYS A 128 9.28 30.88 4.27
N ALA A 129 8.86 30.76 3.02
CA ALA A 129 9.70 30.25 1.93
C ALA A 129 11.03 31.01 1.72
N HIS A 130 11.14 32.27 2.14
CA HIS A 130 12.37 33.07 2.04
C HIS A 130 13.27 32.97 3.28
N GLU A 131 12.76 32.43 4.40
CA GLU A 131 13.44 32.23 5.67
C GLU A 131 14.24 30.91 5.60
N VAL A 132 15.22 30.88 4.68
CA VAL A 132 15.96 29.66 4.33
C VAL A 132 16.75 29.12 5.53
N ASN A 133 17.35 29.98 6.34
CA ASN A 133 18.13 29.53 7.50
C ASN A 133 17.22 28.87 8.54
N GLU A 134 16.04 29.43 8.78
CA GLU A 134 15.03 28.90 9.68
C GLU A 134 14.51 27.54 9.19
N ILE A 135 14.28 27.40 7.88
CA ILE A 135 13.92 26.12 7.26
C ILE A 135 15.03 25.08 7.48
N LEU A 136 16.30 25.45 7.30
CA LEU A 136 17.42 24.53 7.46
C LEU A 136 17.62 24.11 8.93
N THR A 137 17.50 25.04 9.87
CA THR A 137 17.53 24.73 11.31
C THR A 137 16.42 23.75 11.67
N LEU A 138 15.19 24.01 11.22
CA LEU A 138 14.06 23.10 11.45
C LEU A 138 14.31 21.72 10.83
N CYS A 139 14.83 21.67 9.60
CA CYS A 139 15.18 20.41 8.94
C CYS A 139 16.27 19.65 9.71
N GLU A 140 17.23 20.36 10.31
CA GLU A 140 18.28 19.74 11.12
C GLU A 140 17.69 19.15 12.41
N GLU A 141 16.90 19.93 13.14
CA GLU A 141 16.25 19.48 14.38
C GLU A 141 15.33 18.28 14.15
N MET A 142 14.51 18.33 13.10
CA MET A 142 13.67 17.21 12.70
C MET A 142 14.52 16.00 12.26
N GLY A 143 15.59 16.20 11.51
CA GLY A 143 16.50 15.14 11.09
C GLY A 143 17.12 14.39 12.27
N GLU A 144 17.46 15.10 13.34
CA GLU A 144 17.92 14.50 14.59
C GLU A 144 16.83 13.69 15.30
N ARG A 145 15.61 14.26 15.44
CA ARG A 145 14.47 13.54 16.04
C ARG A 145 14.05 12.30 15.25
N LEU A 146 14.25 12.33 13.93
CA LEU A 146 13.93 11.24 12.99
C LEU A 146 15.11 10.29 12.76
N ASN A 147 16.21 10.44 13.51
CA ASN A 147 17.36 9.55 13.49
C ASN A 147 18.05 9.44 12.10
N PHE A 148 18.16 10.55 11.37
CA PHE A 148 18.81 10.59 10.06
C PHE A 148 20.28 10.17 10.13
N SER A 149 20.95 10.41 11.26
CA SER A 149 22.34 10.01 11.48
C SER A 149 22.56 8.49 11.43
N ALA A 150 21.58 7.69 11.83
CA ALA A 150 21.65 6.22 11.71
C ALA A 150 21.41 5.74 10.26
N PHE A 151 20.60 6.47 9.49
CA PHE A 151 20.33 6.17 8.09
C PHE A 151 21.49 6.58 7.17
N TRP A 152 22.05 7.78 7.40
CA TRP A 152 23.09 8.35 6.57
C TRP A 152 23.96 9.32 7.36
N SER A 153 25.12 8.88 7.84
CA SER A 153 25.99 9.69 8.71
C SER A 153 26.38 11.08 8.17
N ASP A 154 26.47 11.24 6.85
CA ASP A 154 26.86 12.50 6.21
C ASP A 154 25.69 13.44 5.89
N TRP A 155 24.45 13.11 6.28
CA TRP A 155 23.25 13.84 5.85
C TRP A 155 23.31 15.36 6.08
N ARG A 156 23.99 15.81 7.16
CA ARG A 156 24.18 17.24 7.47
C ARG A 156 24.95 18.00 6.40
N GLN A 157 25.89 17.34 5.71
CA GLN A 157 26.62 17.95 4.60
C GLN A 157 25.69 18.28 3.42
N TYR A 158 24.52 17.64 3.37
CA TYR A 158 23.48 17.77 2.36
C TYR A 158 22.22 18.47 2.91
N LEU A 159 22.31 19.16 4.05
CA LEU A 159 21.17 19.84 4.68
C LEU A 159 20.52 20.85 3.73
N SER A 160 21.34 21.55 2.93
CA SER A 160 20.86 22.51 1.91
C SER A 160 19.98 21.83 0.86
N GLU A 161 20.41 20.67 0.34
CA GLU A 161 19.62 19.87 -0.60
C GLU A 161 18.34 19.31 0.02
N ILE A 162 18.41 18.81 1.26
CA ILE A 162 17.25 18.28 1.98
C ILE A 162 16.21 19.38 2.16
N GLY A 163 16.61 20.55 2.67
CA GLY A 163 15.73 21.70 2.85
C GLY A 163 15.17 22.20 1.51
N PHE A 164 16.01 22.27 0.46
CA PHE A 164 15.58 22.66 -0.87
C PHE A 164 14.48 21.71 -1.40
N LEU A 165 14.67 20.40 -1.28
CA LEU A 165 13.71 19.40 -1.75
C LEU A 165 12.42 19.45 -0.92
N ALA A 166 12.53 19.52 0.40
CA ALA A 166 11.38 19.62 1.30
C ALA A 166 10.52 20.85 0.96
N GLN A 167 11.13 22.04 0.89
CA GLN A 167 10.45 23.30 0.58
C GLN A 167 9.74 23.29 -0.79
N ASN A 168 10.36 22.65 -1.78
CA ASN A 168 9.99 22.81 -3.18
C ASN A 168 9.25 21.60 -3.76
N THR A 169 8.80 20.68 -2.91
CA THR A 169 7.96 19.53 -3.33
C THR A 169 6.63 19.99 -3.92
N GLN A 170 6.01 21.00 -3.30
CA GLN A 170 4.76 21.59 -3.80
C GLN A 170 5.01 22.50 -5.00
N GLY A 171 4.17 22.44 -6.04
CA GLY A 171 4.48 23.09 -7.32
C GLY A 171 4.12 24.58 -7.47
N LYS A 172 3.42 25.22 -6.52
CA LYS A 172 2.79 26.55 -6.78
C LYS A 172 2.78 27.56 -5.63
N ILE A 173 2.68 27.16 -4.37
CA ILE A 173 2.55 28.07 -3.24
C ILE A 173 3.71 27.79 -2.28
N GLY A 174 4.37 28.84 -1.80
CA GLY A 174 5.46 28.72 -0.82
C GLY A 174 6.75 28.10 -1.36
N THR A 175 7.02 28.14 -2.66
CA THR A 175 8.28 27.61 -3.21
C THR A 175 9.40 28.65 -3.22
N ASN A 176 10.65 28.19 -3.12
CA ASN A 176 11.85 28.98 -3.29
C ASN A 176 12.86 28.21 -4.19
N LEU A 177 12.63 28.30 -5.50
CA LEU A 177 13.39 27.58 -6.54
C LEU A 177 14.69 28.26 -6.98
N ILE A 178 14.96 29.44 -6.42
CA ILE A 178 16.13 30.25 -6.75
C ILE A 178 17.30 29.65 -5.98
N GLY A 179 18.17 28.90 -6.66
CA GLY A 179 19.28 28.17 -6.01
C GLY A 179 20.24 29.08 -5.25
N THR A 180 20.40 30.35 -5.66
CA THR A 180 21.26 31.32 -4.97
C THR A 180 20.75 31.76 -3.60
N ASN A 181 19.48 31.49 -3.28
CA ASN A 181 18.94 31.75 -1.93
C ASN A 181 19.36 30.67 -0.93
N TRP A 182 19.88 29.54 -1.41
CA TRP A 182 20.27 28.41 -0.60
C TRP A 182 21.80 28.36 -0.42
N PRO A 183 22.29 27.83 0.71
CA PRO A 183 23.70 27.51 0.85
C PRO A 183 24.17 26.58 -0.26
N LYS A 184 25.48 26.60 -0.54
CA LYS A 184 26.08 25.83 -1.64
C LYS A 184 25.70 24.35 -1.57
N PHE A 185 25.09 23.84 -2.65
CA PHE A 185 24.82 22.43 -2.83
C PHE A 185 26.11 21.64 -3.11
N GLN A 186 26.21 20.44 -2.55
CA GLN A 186 27.19 19.42 -2.90
C GLN A 186 26.84 18.75 -4.24
N LEU A 187 25.56 18.53 -4.50
CA LEU A 187 25.08 18.01 -5.78
C LEU A 187 24.89 19.11 -6.82
N ARG A 188 24.90 18.71 -8.09
CA ARG A 188 24.56 19.61 -9.21
C ARG A 188 23.10 20.05 -9.05
N GLU A 189 22.87 21.36 -8.98
CA GLU A 189 21.52 21.95 -8.85
C GLU A 189 20.52 21.41 -9.89
N ARG A 190 21.01 21.12 -11.11
CA ARG A 190 20.20 20.50 -12.17
C ARG A 190 19.53 19.21 -11.70
N ARG A 191 20.26 18.35 -10.97
CA ARG A 191 19.75 17.06 -10.47
C ARG A 191 18.69 17.23 -9.39
N LEU A 192 18.84 18.24 -8.51
CA LEU A 192 17.83 18.60 -7.52
C LEU A 192 16.53 19.05 -8.18
N LYS A 193 16.64 19.91 -9.21
CA LYS A 193 15.49 20.41 -9.97
C LYS A 193 14.86 19.34 -10.85
N ASN A 194 15.64 18.39 -11.36
CA ASN A 194 15.22 17.25 -12.16
C ASN A 194 16.31 16.13 -12.13
N PRO A 195 16.01 14.91 -11.64
CA PRO A 195 14.67 14.34 -11.43
C PRO A 195 14.12 14.43 -10.02
N LEU A 196 14.90 14.84 -9.01
CA LEU A 196 14.50 14.65 -7.61
C LEU A 196 13.21 15.39 -7.25
N ARG A 197 13.15 16.70 -7.45
CA ARG A 197 11.95 17.49 -7.11
C ARG A 197 10.67 17.00 -7.82
N PRO A 198 10.66 16.71 -9.14
CA PRO A 198 9.48 16.14 -9.80
C PRO A 198 9.07 14.76 -9.26
N LEU A 199 10.01 13.90 -8.84
CA LEU A 199 9.67 12.63 -8.15
C LEU A 199 8.92 12.89 -6.85
N LEU A 200 9.44 13.80 -6.02
CA LEU A 200 8.80 14.16 -4.75
C LEU A 200 7.40 14.72 -4.98
N ARG A 201 7.28 15.63 -5.96
CA ARG A 201 5.99 16.20 -6.37
C ARG A 201 5.02 15.15 -6.88
N PHE A 202 5.48 14.14 -7.62
CA PHE A 202 4.63 13.04 -8.06
C PHE A 202 4.05 12.29 -6.86
N GLY A 203 4.91 11.91 -5.90
CA GLY A 203 4.51 11.24 -4.66
C GLY A 203 3.47 12.03 -3.88
N ASP A 204 3.73 13.32 -3.63
CA ASP A 204 2.84 14.24 -2.91
C ASP A 204 1.48 14.45 -3.62
N VAL A 205 1.47 14.62 -4.94
CA VAL A 205 0.21 14.74 -5.69
C VAL A 205 -0.60 13.43 -5.65
N ALA A 206 0.10 12.30 -5.78
CA ALA A 206 -0.51 10.99 -5.91
C ALA A 206 -1.11 10.49 -4.59
N VAL A 207 -0.44 10.72 -3.45
CA VAL A 207 -0.93 10.27 -2.13
C VAL A 207 -2.29 10.86 -1.78
N HIS A 208 -2.61 12.05 -2.29
CA HIS A 208 -3.90 12.66 -2.03
C HIS A 208 -5.06 12.09 -2.88
N MET A 209 -4.79 11.25 -3.89
CA MET A 209 -5.86 10.62 -4.68
C MET A 209 -6.66 9.65 -3.80
N ALA A 210 -7.99 9.69 -3.89
CA ALA A 210 -8.84 8.74 -3.17
C ALA A 210 -9.32 7.59 -4.08
N ASN A 211 -9.32 7.79 -5.40
CA ASN A 211 -9.73 6.77 -6.36
C ASN A 211 -9.04 6.94 -7.74
N PRO A 212 -8.94 5.86 -8.54
CA PRO A 212 -8.27 5.91 -9.84
C PRO A 212 -8.93 6.85 -10.86
N ALA A 213 -10.25 7.09 -10.76
CA ALA A 213 -10.95 7.92 -11.73
C ALA A 213 -10.57 9.41 -11.62
N GLU A 214 -9.87 9.82 -10.56
CA GLU A 214 -9.33 11.17 -10.41
C GLU A 214 -8.23 11.53 -11.42
N LEU A 215 -7.76 10.55 -12.19
CA LEU A 215 -6.94 10.79 -13.36
C LEU A 215 -7.69 11.57 -14.44
N ALA A 216 -8.93 11.19 -14.73
CA ALA A 216 -9.73 11.76 -15.80
C ALA A 216 -10.74 12.81 -15.29
N MET A 217 -11.27 12.61 -14.09
CA MET A 217 -12.31 13.44 -13.50
C MET A 217 -11.75 14.23 -12.31
N PRO A 218 -12.13 15.49 -12.08
CA PRO A 218 -11.77 16.16 -10.84
C PRO A 218 -12.45 15.49 -9.65
N ALA A 219 -11.77 15.46 -8.51
CA ALA A 219 -12.42 15.17 -7.23
C ALA A 219 -13.50 16.21 -6.94
N THR A 220 -14.52 15.84 -6.16
CA THR A 220 -15.58 16.75 -5.70
C THR A 220 -14.98 18.03 -5.10
N GLY A 221 -15.40 19.20 -5.61
CA GLY A 221 -14.89 20.50 -5.15
C GLY A 221 -13.60 20.97 -5.82
N ARG A 222 -13.06 20.24 -6.82
CA ARG A 222 -11.91 20.68 -7.62
C ARG A 222 -12.29 20.98 -9.06
N THR A 223 -11.59 21.95 -9.65
CA THR A 223 -11.81 22.37 -11.04
C THR A 223 -10.98 21.56 -12.05
N ARG A 224 -9.90 20.91 -11.61
CA ARG A 224 -8.98 20.16 -12.48
C ARG A 224 -8.69 18.75 -11.94
N PRO A 225 -8.62 17.72 -12.80
CA PRO A 225 -8.18 16.38 -12.42
C PRO A 225 -6.74 16.37 -11.89
N ARG A 226 -6.44 15.48 -10.94
CA ARG A 226 -5.07 15.25 -10.46
C ARG A 226 -4.21 14.61 -11.53
N GLY A 227 -4.81 13.83 -12.44
CA GLY A 227 -4.10 13.18 -13.55
C GLY A 227 -3.31 14.14 -14.44
N LYS A 228 -3.76 15.39 -14.60
CA LYS A 228 -2.97 16.40 -15.32
C LYS A 228 -1.65 16.72 -14.61
N ALA A 229 -1.69 16.94 -13.29
CA ALA A 229 -0.49 17.24 -12.52
C ALA A 229 0.49 16.06 -12.49
N LEU A 230 -0.02 14.82 -12.42
CA LEU A 230 0.81 13.63 -12.51
C LEU A 230 1.43 13.45 -13.90
N LYS A 231 0.66 13.72 -14.96
CA LYS A 231 1.17 13.72 -16.34
C LYS A 231 2.27 14.76 -16.53
N ASP A 232 2.07 15.99 -16.06
CA ASP A 232 3.09 17.04 -16.10
C ASP A 232 4.39 16.56 -15.41
N CYS A 233 4.28 15.83 -14.28
CA CYS A 233 5.46 15.28 -13.59
C CYS A 233 6.15 14.17 -14.41
N LEU A 234 5.41 13.29 -15.07
CA LEU A 234 6.01 12.26 -15.94
C LEU A 234 6.76 12.88 -17.13
N GLU A 235 6.19 13.94 -17.71
CA GLU A 235 6.82 14.72 -18.78
C GLU A 235 8.11 15.40 -18.28
N ASP A 236 8.06 16.05 -17.10
CA ASP A 236 9.23 16.65 -16.46
C ASP A 236 10.34 15.60 -16.21
N LEU A 237 9.98 14.39 -15.80
CA LEU A 237 10.90 13.28 -15.55
C LEU A 237 11.42 12.61 -16.84
N GLY A 238 10.87 12.97 -18.01
CA GLY A 238 11.19 12.32 -19.28
C GLY A 238 10.75 10.85 -19.36
N ILE A 239 9.80 10.44 -18.51
CA ILE A 239 9.26 9.07 -18.49
C ILE A 239 8.29 8.91 -19.66
N LYS A 240 8.60 7.97 -20.56
CA LYS A 240 7.75 7.67 -21.72
C LYS A 240 6.64 6.72 -21.31
N GLY A 241 5.41 7.23 -21.19
CA GLY A 241 4.24 6.41 -20.93
C GLY A 241 2.99 7.25 -20.66
N GLU A 242 1.86 6.57 -20.52
CA GLU A 242 0.58 7.17 -20.19
C GLU A 242 0.00 6.55 -18.93
N LEU A 243 -0.66 7.38 -18.12
CA LEU A 243 -1.40 6.93 -16.94
C LEU A 243 -2.77 6.40 -17.36
N THR A 244 -2.96 5.09 -17.20
CA THR A 244 -4.24 4.41 -17.42
C THR A 244 -4.73 3.77 -16.14
N TYR A 245 -6.01 3.40 -16.07
CA TYR A 245 -6.55 2.79 -14.86
C TYR A 245 -7.70 1.84 -15.16
N HIS A 246 -7.92 0.91 -14.23
CA HIS A 246 -9.23 0.26 -14.08
C HIS A 246 -9.87 0.71 -12.78
N ARG A 247 -11.20 0.67 -12.75
CA ARG A 247 -11.99 0.93 -11.55
C ARG A 247 -13.20 0.01 -11.50
N LEU A 248 -13.44 -0.57 -10.35
CA LEU A 248 -14.68 -1.24 -10.00
C LEU A 248 -15.69 -0.21 -9.49
N ARG A 249 -16.92 -0.32 -9.96
CA ARG A 249 -18.01 0.55 -9.53
C ARG A 249 -18.37 0.30 -8.06
N GLN A 250 -18.30 -0.96 -7.63
CA GLN A 250 -18.66 -1.38 -6.29
C GLN A 250 -17.64 -2.40 -5.78
N PRO A 251 -16.87 -2.07 -4.73
CA PRO A 251 -16.06 -3.06 -4.04
C PRO A 251 -16.95 -3.94 -3.15
N THR A 252 -16.82 -5.26 -3.28
CA THR A 252 -17.59 -6.30 -2.56
C THR A 252 -16.68 -7.24 -1.77
N GLY A 253 -15.44 -6.82 -1.48
CA GLY A 253 -14.47 -7.59 -0.69
C GLY A 253 -13.76 -8.64 -1.52
N ILE A 254 -13.94 -9.93 -1.19
CA ILE A 254 -13.17 -11.05 -1.76
C ILE A 254 -13.29 -11.09 -3.29
N LEU A 255 -14.50 -10.92 -3.83
CA LEU A 255 -14.71 -10.90 -5.29
C LEU A 255 -13.97 -9.74 -5.95
N SER A 256 -13.95 -8.56 -5.34
CA SER A 256 -13.21 -7.41 -5.86
C SER A 256 -11.71 -7.66 -5.89
N ASN A 257 -11.15 -8.27 -4.84
CA ASN A 257 -9.73 -8.64 -4.82
C ASN A 257 -9.41 -9.64 -5.95
N ARG A 258 -10.28 -10.62 -6.20
CA ARG A 258 -10.11 -11.58 -7.30
C ARG A 258 -10.18 -10.90 -8.66
N VAL A 259 -11.15 -10.01 -8.87
CA VAL A 259 -11.24 -9.22 -10.10
C VAL A 259 -10.00 -8.35 -10.27
N HIS A 260 -9.51 -7.69 -9.22
CA HIS A 260 -8.29 -6.89 -9.27
C HIS A 260 -7.08 -7.70 -9.69
N ASN A 261 -6.84 -8.86 -9.05
CA ASN A 261 -5.72 -9.72 -9.40
C ASN A 261 -5.81 -10.23 -10.84
N ALA A 262 -7.01 -10.60 -11.30
CA ALA A 262 -7.22 -11.02 -12.67
C ALA A 262 -6.94 -9.89 -13.69
N VAL A 263 -7.37 -8.64 -13.41
CA VAL A 263 -7.03 -7.48 -14.24
C VAL A 263 -5.52 -7.18 -14.20
N LEU A 264 -4.87 -7.28 -13.04
CA LEU A 264 -3.41 -7.11 -12.91
C LEU A 264 -2.64 -8.10 -13.79
N HIS A 265 -3.00 -9.38 -13.77
CA HIS A 265 -2.38 -10.38 -14.65
C HIS A 265 -2.65 -10.10 -16.14
N PHE A 266 -3.88 -9.70 -16.47
CA PHE A 266 -4.23 -9.36 -17.84
C PHE A 266 -3.45 -8.14 -18.36
N THR A 267 -3.28 -7.11 -17.53
CA THR A 267 -2.59 -5.87 -17.88
C THR A 267 -1.07 -6.05 -17.92
N ALA A 268 -0.49 -6.93 -17.10
CA ALA A 268 0.92 -7.31 -17.18
C ALA A 268 1.30 -7.86 -18.58
N ALA A 269 0.42 -8.65 -19.21
CA ALA A 269 0.63 -9.16 -20.57
C ALA A 269 0.60 -8.05 -21.65
N LEU A 270 0.13 -6.85 -21.31
CA LEU A 270 0.12 -5.66 -22.17
C LEU A 270 1.25 -4.67 -21.82
N ASP A 271 2.19 -5.08 -20.97
CA ASP A 271 3.26 -4.24 -20.44
C ASP A 271 2.76 -2.98 -19.69
N TRP A 272 1.64 -3.12 -18.97
CA TRP A 272 1.13 -2.08 -18.09
C TRP A 272 1.65 -2.31 -16.68
N GLN A 273 2.46 -1.37 -16.19
CA GLN A 273 3.10 -1.47 -14.89
C GLN A 273 2.22 -0.80 -13.82
N PRO A 274 1.73 -1.54 -12.81
CA PRO A 274 0.89 -0.94 -11.77
C PRO A 274 1.72 -0.02 -10.86
N ILE A 275 1.27 1.21 -10.66
CA ILE A 275 1.99 2.23 -9.87
C ILE A 275 1.19 2.79 -8.69
N LEU A 276 -0.15 2.77 -8.73
CA LEU A 276 -1.00 3.21 -7.61
C LEU A 276 -2.11 2.20 -7.35
N TYR A 277 -2.27 1.78 -6.10
CA TYR A 277 -3.27 0.82 -5.68
C TYR A 277 -4.34 1.49 -4.83
N PHE A 278 -5.62 1.22 -5.16
CA PHE A 278 -6.79 1.70 -4.44
C PHE A 278 -7.74 0.54 -4.17
N ALA A 279 -8.60 0.68 -3.16
CA ALA A 279 -9.63 -0.32 -2.86
C ALA A 279 -10.61 -0.57 -4.03
N GLN A 280 -10.78 0.43 -4.91
CA GLN A 280 -11.66 0.31 -6.08
C GLN A 280 -10.91 0.06 -7.39
N GLY A 281 -9.57 0.00 -7.42
CA GLY A 281 -8.85 -0.17 -8.69
C GLY A 281 -7.38 0.17 -8.63
N VAL A 282 -6.75 0.19 -9.80
CA VAL A 282 -5.30 0.40 -9.93
C VAL A 282 -5.05 1.40 -11.06
N VAL A 283 -4.04 2.24 -10.88
CA VAL A 283 -3.46 3.07 -11.94
C VAL A 283 -2.16 2.42 -12.40
N TYR A 284 -1.98 2.44 -13.72
CA TYR A 284 -0.86 1.86 -14.43
C TYR A 284 -0.08 2.94 -15.16
N LEU A 285 1.24 2.75 -15.25
CA LEU A 285 2.05 3.33 -16.29
C LEU A 285 2.01 2.37 -17.49
N SER A 286 1.43 2.82 -18.59
CA SER A 286 1.26 2.06 -19.82
C SER A 286 2.10 2.63 -20.97
N PRO A 287 2.38 1.84 -22.02
CA PRO A 287 3.04 2.36 -23.23
C PRO A 287 2.27 3.55 -23.83
N LEU A 288 2.95 4.40 -24.60
CA LEU A 288 2.33 5.54 -25.29
C LEU A 288 1.19 5.07 -26.20
N SER A 289 0.06 5.77 -26.19
CA SER A 289 -1.16 5.40 -26.95
C SER A 289 -1.65 3.97 -26.65
N PRO A 290 -1.96 3.64 -25.39
CA PRO A 290 -2.39 2.30 -25.03
C PRO A 290 -3.73 1.99 -25.69
N THR A 291 -3.81 0.88 -26.43
CA THR A 291 -5.09 0.41 -26.96
C THR A 291 -5.93 -0.15 -25.82
N ALA A 292 -7.12 0.41 -25.60
CA ALA A 292 -8.04 -0.11 -24.60
C ALA A 292 -8.33 -1.61 -24.86
N PRO A 293 -8.24 -2.47 -23.82
CA PRO A 293 -8.52 -3.88 -23.97
C PRO A 293 -9.93 -4.13 -24.54
N LYS A 294 -10.04 -5.06 -25.49
CA LYS A 294 -11.35 -5.50 -25.99
C LYS A 294 -12.15 -6.09 -24.83
N ARG A 295 -13.36 -5.56 -24.61
CA ARG A 295 -14.24 -5.95 -23.49
C ARG A 295 -14.49 -7.45 -23.43
N GLU A 296 -14.68 -8.10 -24.58
CA GLU A 296 -14.92 -9.54 -24.63
C GLU A 296 -13.69 -10.36 -24.25
N THR A 297 -12.49 -9.92 -24.63
CA THR A 297 -11.24 -10.58 -24.21
C THR A 297 -11.06 -10.46 -22.69
N LEU A 298 -11.29 -9.26 -22.13
CA LEU A 298 -11.20 -9.03 -20.70
C LEU A 298 -12.22 -9.87 -19.93
N LYS A 299 -13.48 -9.92 -20.36
CA LYS A 299 -14.52 -10.76 -19.73
C LYS A 299 -14.12 -12.22 -19.70
N LYS A 300 -13.60 -12.76 -20.81
CA LYS A 300 -13.14 -14.16 -20.88
C LYS A 300 -12.00 -14.42 -19.91
N ALA A 301 -10.99 -13.54 -19.87
CA ALA A 301 -9.87 -13.66 -18.95
C ALA A 301 -10.31 -13.59 -17.48
N LEU A 302 -11.21 -12.66 -17.15
CA LEU A 302 -11.79 -12.53 -15.81
C LEU A 302 -12.57 -13.79 -15.41
N TRP A 303 -13.46 -14.26 -16.27
CA TRP A 303 -14.23 -15.48 -16.03
C TRP A 303 -13.31 -16.67 -15.79
N GLN A 304 -12.35 -16.89 -16.69
CA GLN A 304 -11.40 -17.99 -16.57
C GLN A 304 -10.61 -17.94 -15.26
N SER A 305 -10.08 -16.77 -14.88
CA SER A 305 -9.31 -16.62 -13.64
C SER A 305 -10.16 -16.87 -12.38
N ILE A 306 -11.40 -16.37 -12.36
CA ILE A 306 -12.31 -16.56 -11.22
C ILE A 306 -12.77 -18.02 -11.15
N SER A 307 -13.15 -18.62 -12.28
CA SER A 307 -13.55 -20.03 -12.34
C SER A 307 -12.43 -20.94 -11.88
N GLN A 308 -11.20 -20.79 -12.39
CA GLN A 308 -10.05 -21.60 -11.96
C GLN A 308 -9.78 -21.48 -10.46
N PHE A 309 -9.90 -20.27 -9.88
CA PHE A 309 -9.76 -20.09 -8.44
C PHE A 309 -10.87 -20.84 -7.68
N LEU A 310 -12.13 -20.64 -8.05
CA LEU A 310 -13.26 -21.32 -7.40
C LEU A 310 -13.18 -22.84 -7.54
N GLU A 311 -12.77 -23.31 -8.72
CA GLU A 311 -12.53 -24.72 -8.99
C GLU A 311 -11.48 -25.26 -8.02
N SER A 312 -10.31 -24.62 -7.91
CA SER A 312 -9.25 -25.07 -6.99
C SER A 312 -9.72 -25.15 -5.53
N GLN A 313 -10.52 -24.19 -5.06
CA GLN A 313 -11.04 -24.15 -3.70
C GLN A 313 -12.12 -25.21 -3.46
N MET A 314 -12.97 -25.47 -4.45
CA MET A 314 -13.95 -26.56 -4.40
C MET A 314 -13.27 -27.92 -4.38
N MET A 315 -12.20 -28.09 -5.16
CA MET A 315 -11.43 -29.33 -5.26
C MET A 315 -10.69 -29.66 -3.96
N ASN A 316 -10.23 -28.64 -3.25
CA ASN A 316 -9.68 -28.78 -1.90
C ASN A 316 -10.76 -29.07 -0.84
N GLY A 317 -12.04 -29.05 -1.21
CA GLY A 317 -13.16 -29.27 -0.30
C GLY A 317 -13.45 -28.10 0.64
N GLU A 318 -12.87 -26.91 0.40
CA GLU A 318 -13.03 -25.72 1.24
C GLU A 318 -14.40 -25.06 1.05
N ILE A 319 -14.96 -25.14 -0.15
CA ILE A 319 -16.26 -24.56 -0.53
C ILE A 319 -17.05 -25.52 -1.43
N GLY A 320 -18.37 -25.36 -1.51
CA GLY A 320 -19.23 -26.14 -2.40
C GLY A 320 -19.56 -27.56 -1.93
N PHE A 321 -18.91 -28.05 -0.87
CA PHE A 321 -19.18 -29.35 -0.27
C PHE A 321 -19.44 -29.19 1.23
N LYS A 322 -20.45 -29.90 1.76
CA LYS A 322 -20.77 -29.90 3.19
C LYS A 322 -20.97 -31.32 3.68
N ARG A 323 -20.39 -31.65 4.84
CA ARG A 323 -20.70 -32.91 5.54
C ARG A 323 -22.15 -32.89 6.00
N ASP A 324 -22.89 -33.92 5.63
CA ASP A 324 -24.28 -34.12 6.02
C ASP A 324 -24.42 -35.54 6.57
N GLY A 325 -24.31 -35.69 7.89
CA GLY A 325 -24.51 -36.92 8.68
C GLY A 325 -23.88 -38.21 8.12
N LYS A 326 -24.46 -38.73 7.04
CA LYS A 326 -24.15 -39.97 6.32
C LYS A 326 -23.29 -39.77 5.05
N GLY A 327 -22.90 -38.55 4.68
CA GLY A 327 -22.09 -38.32 3.48
C GLY A 327 -21.69 -36.87 3.22
N VAL A 328 -21.33 -36.59 1.97
CA VAL A 328 -20.98 -35.26 1.48
C VAL A 328 -22.11 -34.76 0.58
N LYS A 329 -22.65 -33.58 0.90
CA LYS A 329 -23.62 -32.87 0.08
C LYS A 329 -22.90 -31.88 -0.83
N VAL A 330 -23.19 -31.96 -2.13
CA VAL A 330 -22.70 -31.02 -3.14
C VAL A 330 -23.66 -29.85 -3.25
N ALA A 331 -23.14 -28.63 -3.19
CA ALA A 331 -23.93 -27.43 -3.37
C ALA A 331 -24.39 -27.30 -4.83
N PRO A 332 -25.62 -26.82 -5.12
CA PRO A 332 -26.11 -26.68 -6.48
C PRO A 332 -25.19 -25.84 -7.39
N GLN A 333 -24.55 -24.82 -6.83
CA GLN A 333 -23.66 -23.90 -7.54
C GLN A 333 -22.39 -24.58 -8.07
N THR A 334 -21.97 -25.71 -7.48
CA THR A 334 -20.81 -26.49 -7.97
C THR A 334 -21.05 -27.00 -9.38
N ARG A 335 -22.32 -27.21 -9.78
CA ARG A 335 -22.69 -27.62 -11.14
C ARG A 335 -22.58 -26.49 -12.18
N GLU A 336 -22.41 -25.23 -11.76
CA GLU A 336 -22.16 -24.13 -12.68
C GLU A 336 -20.70 -24.09 -13.16
N LEU A 337 -19.80 -24.73 -12.42
CA LEU A 337 -18.35 -24.77 -12.72
C LEU A 337 -17.89 -26.15 -13.20
N PHE A 338 -18.54 -27.22 -12.75
CA PHE A 338 -18.12 -28.58 -13.05
C PHE A 338 -19.23 -29.41 -13.66
N GLU A 339 -18.84 -30.24 -14.63
CA GLU A 339 -19.70 -31.31 -15.12
C GLU A 339 -19.87 -32.40 -14.07
N SER A 340 -21.00 -33.11 -14.13
CA SER A 340 -21.30 -34.18 -13.15
C SER A 340 -20.21 -35.27 -13.11
N THR A 341 -19.57 -35.55 -14.25
CA THR A 341 -18.47 -36.52 -14.36
C THR A 341 -17.19 -36.03 -13.68
N GLN A 342 -16.89 -34.73 -13.73
CA GLN A 342 -15.74 -34.14 -13.04
C GLN A 342 -15.95 -34.20 -11.53
N ILE A 343 -17.15 -33.81 -11.05
CA ILE A 343 -17.49 -33.90 -9.62
C ILE A 343 -17.28 -35.33 -9.09
N ILE A 344 -17.75 -36.35 -9.82
CA ILE A 344 -17.59 -37.75 -9.42
C ILE A 344 -16.12 -38.16 -9.29
N ARG A 345 -15.25 -37.72 -10.21
CA ARG A 345 -13.81 -38.04 -10.16
C ARG A 345 -13.11 -37.45 -8.94
N GLU A 346 -13.58 -36.29 -8.49
CA GLU A 346 -12.90 -35.49 -7.48
C GLU A 346 -13.48 -35.68 -6.08
N LEU A 347 -14.67 -36.27 -5.98
CA LEU A 347 -15.31 -36.65 -4.72
C LEU A 347 -14.39 -37.41 -3.74
N PRO A 348 -13.53 -38.36 -4.15
CA PRO A 348 -12.62 -39.04 -3.22
C PRO A 348 -11.69 -38.09 -2.46
N GLY A 349 -11.12 -37.10 -3.15
CA GLY A 349 -10.25 -36.09 -2.52
C GLY A 349 -11.02 -35.19 -1.56
N VAL A 350 -12.21 -34.74 -1.98
CA VAL A 350 -13.11 -33.93 -1.15
C VAL A 350 -13.59 -34.71 0.08
N ILE A 351 -13.90 -36.00 -0.06
CA ILE A 351 -14.29 -36.89 1.04
C ILE A 351 -13.12 -37.03 2.02
N ALA A 352 -11.90 -37.25 1.55
CA ALA A 352 -10.73 -37.32 2.43
C ALA A 352 -10.51 -36.01 3.22
N ALA A 353 -10.75 -34.85 2.60
CA ALA A 353 -10.61 -33.54 3.24
C ALA A 353 -11.74 -33.24 4.26
N ASN A 354 -12.98 -33.58 3.94
CA ASN A 354 -14.17 -33.19 4.73
C ASN A 354 -14.69 -34.26 5.68
N VAL A 355 -14.48 -35.53 5.35
CA VAL A 355 -14.88 -36.67 6.16
C VAL A 355 -13.66 -37.16 6.92
N ARG A 356 -13.27 -36.39 7.95
CA ARG A 356 -12.37 -36.92 8.97
C ARG A 356 -13.05 -38.11 9.63
N ASN A 357 -12.42 -39.28 9.51
CA ASN A 357 -12.82 -40.52 10.16
C ASN A 357 -12.29 -40.62 11.59
N GLU A 358 -11.75 -39.52 12.11
CA GLU A 358 -11.35 -39.37 13.51
C GLU A 358 -12.56 -39.65 14.39
N LYS A 359 -12.45 -40.72 15.17
CA LYS A 359 -13.42 -41.10 16.19
C LYS A 359 -12.67 -41.19 17.50
N ASP A 360 -13.34 -40.89 18.62
CA ASP A 360 -12.79 -41.29 19.90
C ASP A 360 -12.76 -42.83 19.97
N PRO A 361 -11.60 -43.45 20.25
CA PRO A 361 -11.46 -44.91 20.23
C PRO A 361 -12.38 -45.60 21.26
N ALA A 362 -12.75 -44.89 22.33
CA ALA A 362 -13.79 -45.29 23.26
C ALA A 362 -14.34 -44.08 24.01
N THR A 363 -15.45 -44.25 24.73
CA THR A 363 -16.01 -43.18 25.59
C THR A 363 -15.00 -42.78 26.69
N PRO A 364 -14.97 -41.51 27.11
CA PRO A 364 -13.98 -41.01 28.09
C PRO A 364 -13.93 -41.83 29.39
N LYS A 365 -15.08 -42.30 29.87
CA LYS A 365 -15.18 -43.19 31.06
C LYS A 365 -14.45 -44.52 30.85
N ARG A 366 -14.53 -45.08 29.65
CA ARG A 366 -13.93 -46.39 29.31
C ARG A 366 -12.42 -46.27 29.09
N LEU A 367 -11.96 -45.16 28.50
CA LEU A 367 -10.53 -44.86 28.40
C LEU A 367 -9.89 -44.67 29.77
N ALA A 368 -10.59 -44.00 30.70
CA ALA A 368 -10.11 -43.81 32.07
C ALA A 368 -10.02 -45.12 32.88
N SER A 369 -10.87 -46.12 32.58
CA SER A 369 -10.86 -47.40 33.30
C SER A 369 -9.79 -48.39 32.86
N ILE A 370 -9.20 -48.22 31.67
CA ILE A 370 -8.25 -49.21 31.11
C ILE A 370 -6.82 -49.01 31.65
N GLY A 371 -6.54 -47.92 32.37
CA GLY A 371 -5.23 -47.71 33.02
C GLY A 371 -4.07 -47.56 32.03
N MET A 372 -4.35 -47.08 30.81
CA MET A 372 -3.33 -46.87 29.77
C MET A 372 -2.35 -45.75 30.14
N ASP A 373 -1.09 -45.93 29.79
CA ASP A 373 -0.10 -44.86 29.89
C ASP A 373 -0.26 -43.83 28.75
N ALA A 374 0.48 -42.71 28.84
CA ALA A 374 0.37 -41.62 27.86
C ALA A 374 0.83 -42.03 26.44
N THR A 375 1.71 -43.02 26.34
CA THR A 375 2.28 -43.54 25.10
C THR A 375 1.27 -44.45 24.40
N GLU A 376 0.64 -45.35 25.16
CA GLU A 376 -0.44 -46.23 24.71
C GLU A 376 -1.65 -45.42 24.27
N ARG A 377 -2.00 -44.36 25.01
CA ARG A 377 -3.11 -43.47 24.64
C ARG A 377 -2.86 -42.75 23.32
N LYS A 378 -1.61 -42.31 23.09
CA LYS A 378 -1.20 -41.66 21.84
C LYS A 378 -1.19 -42.65 20.68
N ALA A 379 -0.74 -43.89 20.91
CA ALA A 379 -0.80 -44.97 19.93
C ALA A 379 -2.25 -45.30 19.55
N LEU A 380 -3.15 -45.41 20.54
CA LEU A 380 -4.56 -45.73 20.34
C LEU A 380 -5.30 -44.63 19.54
N MET A 381 -5.02 -43.36 19.82
CA MET A 381 -5.61 -42.25 19.05
C MET A 381 -5.07 -42.18 17.62
N ALA A 382 -3.84 -42.64 17.37
CA ALA A 382 -3.28 -42.70 16.02
C ALA A 382 -3.98 -43.75 15.12
N VAL A 383 -4.66 -44.74 15.71
CA VAL A 383 -5.43 -45.78 15.00
C VAL A 383 -6.95 -45.67 15.17
N ALA A 384 -7.44 -44.61 15.81
CA ALA A 384 -8.86 -44.41 16.06
C ALA A 384 -9.60 -43.91 14.79
N ASP A 385 -9.96 -44.86 13.94
CA ASP A 385 -10.58 -44.64 12.64
C ASP A 385 -11.93 -45.36 12.54
N LEU A 386 -12.99 -44.67 12.10
CA LEU A 386 -14.31 -45.24 11.79
C LEU A 386 -14.26 -46.47 10.86
N ARG A 387 -13.23 -46.61 10.03
CA ARG A 387 -13.03 -47.76 9.14
C ARG A 387 -12.60 -49.03 9.88
N CYS A 388 -11.97 -48.91 11.05
CA CYS A 388 -11.60 -50.06 11.87
C CYS A 388 -12.83 -50.79 12.40
N ASP A 389 -13.90 -50.06 12.73
CA ASP A 389 -15.18 -50.65 13.18
C ASP A 389 -15.85 -51.46 12.05
N LEU A 390 -15.80 -50.95 10.82
CA LEU A 390 -16.37 -51.62 9.63
C LEU A 390 -15.66 -52.93 9.27
N ILE A 391 -14.37 -53.06 9.62
CA ILE A 391 -13.62 -54.31 9.43
C ILE A 391 -13.97 -55.31 10.52
N ALA A 392 -14.27 -54.85 11.74
CA ALA A 392 -14.67 -55.72 12.85
C ALA A 392 -16.11 -56.27 12.71
N GLU A 393 -16.96 -55.62 11.92
CA GLU A 393 -18.33 -56.06 11.62
C GLU A 393 -18.45 -57.01 10.41
N ARG A 394 -17.36 -57.28 9.70
CA ARG A 394 -17.29 -58.30 8.64
C ARG A 394 -16.60 -59.56 9.15
#